data_AF-A0A970Q918-F1
#
_entry.id   AF-A0A970Q918-F1
#
_cell.length_a   1.000
_cell.length_b   1.000
_cell.length_c   1.000
_cell.angle_alpha   90.00
_cell.angle_beta   90.00
_cell.angle_gamma   90.00
#
_symmetry.space_group_name_H-M   'P 1'
#
loop_
_entity.id
_entity.type
_entity.pdbx_description
1 polymer ?
#
loop_
_entity_poly.entity_id
_entity_poly.type
_entity_poly.pdbx_seq_one_letter_code
_entity_poly.pdbx_strand_id
1 'polypeptide(L)'
;MLTLDFRGHGGSEVEFKGLSVEEAMLGVMFPTRFIAAEGDTGADSARRPQELSEGSGELYLVPGDDHGTDLLNGEAADQVWSLLVDFLDDHLDPTQP
;
A
#
# COMPACT_ATOMS: atom_id res chain seq x y z
N MET A 1 3.01 10.83 -2.19
CA MET A 1 2.70 9.41 -2.34
C MET A 1 3.47 8.65 -1.28
N LEU A 2 2.77 8.10 -0.28
CA LEU A 2 3.39 7.35 0.81
C LEU A 2 3.29 5.86 0.46
N THR A 3 4.33 5.29 -0.14
CA THR A 3 4.42 3.83 -0.31
C THR A 3 4.88 3.26 1.03
N LEU A 4 4.02 2.47 1.68
CA LEU A 4 4.32 1.81 2.95
C LEU A 4 4.90 0.43 2.65
N ASP A 5 6.23 0.31 2.76
CA ASP A 5 6.94 -0.98 2.66
C ASP A 5 7.02 -1.62 4.05
N PHE A 6 6.47 -2.81 4.16
CA PHE A 6 6.21 -3.50 5.42
C PHE A 6 7.04 -4.79 5.47
N ARG A 7 8.17 -4.76 6.16
CA ARG A 7 9.10 -5.90 6.24
C ARG A 7 8.72 -6.84 7.39
N GLY A 8 8.41 -8.09 7.06
CA GLY A 8 8.28 -9.16 8.05
C GLY A 8 9.65 -9.73 8.45
N HIS A 9 10.05 -9.59 9.71
CA HIS A 9 11.14 -10.38 10.30
C HIS A 9 10.56 -11.32 11.34
N GLY A 10 10.33 -12.58 10.96
CA GLY A 10 10.18 -13.73 11.87
C GLY A 10 9.49 -13.45 13.20
N GLY A 11 8.27 -12.91 13.17
CA GLY A 11 7.52 -12.56 14.38
C GLY A 11 6.47 -11.48 14.14
N SER A 12 5.41 -11.81 13.39
CA SER A 12 4.04 -11.24 13.40
C SER A 12 3.77 -9.72 13.45
N GLU A 13 4.74 -8.83 13.53
CA GLU A 13 4.48 -7.39 13.64
C GLU A 13 5.11 -6.63 12.48
N VAL A 14 4.25 -5.86 11.83
CA VAL A 14 4.55 -5.10 10.64
C VAL A 14 4.93 -3.70 11.11
N GLU A 15 6.18 -3.28 10.86
CA GLU A 15 6.70 -2.00 11.32
C GLU A 15 6.99 -1.06 10.14
N PHE A 16 6.54 0.20 10.24
CA PHE A 16 6.91 1.27 9.32
C PHE A 16 7.67 2.36 10.07
N LYS A 17 8.92 2.61 9.68
CA LYS A 17 9.82 3.58 10.35
C LYS A 17 9.94 3.38 11.87
N GLY A 18 9.82 2.14 12.35
CA GLY A 18 9.86 1.79 13.77
C GLY A 18 8.57 2.08 14.54
N LEU A 19 7.47 2.33 13.84
CA LEU A 19 6.11 2.39 14.38
C LEU A 19 5.37 1.11 14.02
N SER A 20 4.50 0.63 14.90
CA SER A 20 3.54 -0.42 14.52
C SER A 20 2.57 0.11 13.44
N VAL A 21 1.94 -0.77 12.68
CA VAL A 21 0.88 -0.38 11.72
C VAL A 21 -0.19 0.47 12.39
N GLU A 22 -0.59 0.11 13.60
CA GLU A 22 -1.65 0.80 14.33
C GLU A 22 -1.23 2.24 14.69
N GLU A 23 0.02 2.43 15.11
CA GLU A 23 0.60 3.76 15.35
C GLU A 23 0.76 4.57 14.07
N ALA A 24 1.13 3.92 12.95
CA ALA A 24 1.29 4.58 11.66
C ALA A 24 -0.05 5.02 11.04
N MET A 25 -1.12 4.26 11.31
CA MET A 25 -2.47 4.52 10.76
C MET A 25 -3.31 5.48 11.63
N LEU A 26 -2.96 5.65 12.91
CA LEU A 26 -3.57 6.66 13.77
C LEU A 26 -3.41 8.07 13.18
N GLY A 27 -4.51 8.62 12.63
CA GLY A 27 -4.55 9.98 12.10
C GLY A 27 -4.21 10.11 10.62
N VAL A 28 -4.23 9.01 9.85
CA VAL A 28 -4.21 9.10 8.38
C VAL A 28 -5.51 9.76 7.91
N MET A 29 -5.43 11.06 7.59
CA MET A 29 -6.55 11.85 7.06
C MET A 29 -6.41 12.15 5.55
N PHE A 30 -5.38 11.58 4.92
CA PHE A 30 -5.07 11.80 3.52
C PHE A 30 -5.49 10.59 2.68
N PRO A 31 -5.90 10.80 1.42
CA PRO A 31 -6.14 9.69 0.51
C PRO A 31 -4.95 8.74 0.51
N THR A 32 -5.22 7.45 0.63
CA THR A 32 -4.19 6.42 0.75
C THR A 32 -4.54 5.24 -0.17
N ARG A 33 -3.54 4.73 -0.90
CA ARG A 33 -3.68 3.55 -1.76
C ARG A 33 -2.68 2.50 -1.32
N PHE A 34 -3.18 1.31 -1.03
CA PHE A 34 -2.42 0.12 -0.68
C PHE A 34 -2.34 -0.79 -1.91
N ILE A 35 -1.15 -1.30 -2.23
CA ILE A 35 -0.91 -2.20 -3.35
C ILE A 35 -0.08 -3.38 -2.84
N ALA A 36 -0.51 -4.60 -3.10
CA ALA A 36 0.19 -5.82 -2.70
C ALA A 36 -0.02 -6.95 -3.72
N ALA A 37 0.89 -7.94 -3.76
CA ALA A 37 0.74 -9.10 -4.62
C ALA A 37 -0.12 -10.20 -3.98
N GLU A 38 -0.99 -10.86 -4.72
CA GLU A 38 -1.93 -11.88 -4.21
C GLU A 38 -1.26 -13.02 -3.43
N GLY A 39 -0.08 -13.46 -3.89
CA GLY A 39 0.69 -14.56 -3.29
C GLY A 39 1.70 -14.11 -2.24
N ASP A 40 1.89 -12.79 -2.05
CA ASP A 40 2.77 -12.27 -1.02
C ASP A 40 2.10 -12.45 0.36
N THR A 41 2.85 -12.96 1.32
CA THR A 41 2.39 -12.99 2.72
C THR A 41 2.17 -11.57 3.26
N GLY A 42 2.80 -10.58 2.63
CA GLY A 42 2.55 -9.15 2.80
C GLY A 42 1.19 -8.65 2.28
N ALA A 43 0.43 -9.39 1.46
CA ALA A 43 -0.94 -8.97 1.12
C ALA A 43 -1.88 -8.96 2.33
N ASP A 44 -1.72 -9.89 3.26
CA ASP A 44 -2.40 -9.82 4.56
C ASP A 44 -1.95 -8.60 5.36
N SER A 45 -0.67 -8.21 5.22
CA SER A 45 -0.12 -7.02 5.87
C SER A 45 -0.66 -5.71 5.29
N ALA A 46 -1.20 -5.69 4.06
CA ALA A 46 -1.83 -4.52 3.46
C ALA A 46 -3.31 -4.39 3.82
N ARG A 47 -4.00 -5.50 4.13
CA ARG A 47 -5.41 -5.51 4.59
C ARG A 47 -5.57 -4.83 5.93
N ARG A 48 -4.68 -5.12 6.88
CA ARG A 48 -4.77 -4.56 8.24
C ARG A 48 -4.68 -3.03 8.29
N PRO A 49 -3.72 -2.36 7.62
CA PRO A 49 -3.71 -0.90 7.45
C PRO A 49 -4.96 -0.37 6.76
N GLN A 50 -5.47 -1.07 5.74
CA GLN A 50 -6.68 -0.66 5.03
C GLN A 50 -7.91 -0.67 5.95
N GLU A 51 -8.09 -1.69 6.77
CA GLU A 51 -9.15 -1.74 7.77
C GLU A 51 -9.04 -0.58 8.79
N LEU A 52 -7.81 -0.25 9.19
CA LEU A 52 -7.52 0.83 10.13
C LEU A 52 -7.65 2.23 9.52
N SER A 53 -7.72 2.34 8.19
CA SER A 53 -7.91 3.61 7.49
C SER A 53 -9.35 4.15 7.56
N GLU A 54 -10.26 3.48 8.29
CA GLU A 54 -11.68 3.87 8.44
C GLU A 54 -12.42 4.11 7.11
N GLY A 55 -11.98 3.41 6.04
CA GLY A 55 -12.56 3.52 4.70
C GLY A 55 -11.96 4.61 3.80
N SER A 56 -10.91 5.31 4.25
CA SER A 56 -10.15 6.27 3.43
C SER A 56 -9.09 5.63 2.53
N GLY A 57 -8.84 4.33 2.72
CA GLY A 57 -7.86 3.54 1.99
C GLY A 57 -8.46 2.57 0.98
N GLU A 58 -7.93 2.60 -0.25
CA GLU A 58 -8.23 1.58 -1.28
C GLU A 58 -7.12 0.54 -1.32
N LEU A 59 -7.48 -0.75 -1.36
CA LEU A 59 -6.53 -1.86 -1.53
C LEU A 59 -6.66 -2.46 -2.92
N TYR A 60 -5.54 -2.56 -3.63
CA TYR A 60 -5.42 -3.27 -4.91
C TYR A 60 -4.49 -4.46 -4.73
N LEU A 61 -5.00 -5.64 -5.12
CA LEU A 61 -4.20 -6.86 -5.21
C LEU A 61 -3.81 -7.09 -6.65
N VAL A 62 -2.52 -7.25 -6.90
CA VAL A 62 -1.97 -7.56 -8.23
C VAL A 62 -1.52 -9.04 -8.28
N PRO A 63 -1.57 -9.70 -9.43
CA PRO A 63 -1.08 -11.07 -9.55
C PRO A 63 0.41 -11.19 -9.21
N GLY A 64 0.82 -12.33 -8.68
CA GLY A 64 2.23 -12.65 -8.38
C GLY A 64 2.52 -12.79 -6.89
N ASP A 65 3.80 -12.88 -6.55
CA ASP A 65 4.34 -13.07 -5.21
C ASP A 65 5.41 -12.01 -4.83
N ASP A 66 5.59 -10.99 -5.67
CA ASP A 66 6.55 -9.91 -5.46
C ASP A 66 6.23 -9.11 -4.17
N HIS A 67 7.27 -8.80 -3.39
CA HIS A 67 7.15 -8.12 -2.09
C HIS A 67 7.76 -6.71 -2.12
N GLY A 68 7.10 -5.76 -1.46
CA GLY A 68 7.63 -4.42 -1.25
C GLY A 68 7.95 -3.69 -2.56
N THR A 69 9.20 -3.23 -2.71
CA THR A 69 9.63 -2.50 -3.92
C THR A 69 9.83 -3.38 -5.15
N ASP A 70 9.85 -4.71 -4.99
CA ASP A 70 9.99 -5.61 -6.13
C ASP A 70 8.78 -5.52 -7.07
N LEU A 71 7.61 -5.15 -6.53
CA LEU A 71 6.40 -4.80 -7.28
C LEU A 71 6.63 -3.74 -8.37
N LEU A 72 7.65 -2.87 -8.24
CA LEU A 72 7.93 -1.81 -9.21
C LEU A 72 8.69 -2.30 -10.45
N ASN A 73 9.26 -3.50 -10.40
CA ASN A 73 10.11 -4.06 -11.45
C ASN A 73 9.74 -5.51 -11.84
N GLY A 74 8.82 -6.12 -11.09
CA GLY A 74 8.39 -7.51 -11.25
C GLY A 74 7.30 -7.71 -12.30
N GLU A 75 6.62 -8.86 -12.24
CA GLU A 75 5.67 -9.29 -13.28
C GLU A 75 4.47 -8.33 -13.39
N ALA A 76 4.03 -7.78 -12.25
CA ALA A 76 2.93 -6.82 -12.17
C ALA A 76 3.35 -5.35 -12.33
N ALA A 77 4.62 -5.06 -12.66
CA ALA A 77 5.15 -3.69 -12.64
C ALA A 77 4.32 -2.68 -13.45
N ASP A 78 3.92 -3.03 -14.67
CA ASP A 78 3.10 -2.13 -15.51
C ASP A 78 1.77 -1.79 -14.85
N GLN A 79 1.13 -2.75 -14.20
CA GLN A 79 -0.11 -2.55 -13.47
C GLN A 79 0.11 -1.69 -12.22
N VAL A 80 1.18 -1.94 -11.48
CA VAL A 80 1.56 -1.16 -10.29
C VAL A 80 1.81 0.30 -10.69
N TRP A 81 2.56 0.56 -11.76
CA TRP A 81 2.80 1.91 -12.26
C TRP A 81 1.52 2.62 -12.70
N SER A 82 0.60 1.93 -13.38
CA SER A 82 -0.72 2.49 -13.72
C SER A 82 -1.47 2.92 -12.46
N LEU A 83 -1.57 2.05 -11.46
CA LEU A 83 -2.25 2.34 -10.20
C LEU A 83 -1.64 3.53 -9.45
N LEU A 84 -0.33 3.73 -9.54
CA LEU A 84 0.34 4.88 -8.95
C LEU A 84 0.02 6.17 -9.71
N VAL A 85 0.04 6.14 -11.05
CA VAL A 85 -0.29 7.31 -11.89
C VAL A 85 -1.76 7.69 -11.70
N ASP A 86 -2.69 6.74 -11.78
CA ASP A 86 -4.13 6.98 -11.60
C ASP A 86 -4.41 7.65 -10.24
N PHE A 87 -3.73 7.20 -9.18
CA PHE A 87 -3.86 7.81 -7.85
C PHE A 87 -3.41 9.27 -7.81
N LEU A 88 -2.34 9.59 -8.54
CA LEU A 88 -1.85 10.96 -8.63
C LEU A 88 -2.80 11.82 -9.46
N ASP A 89 -3.33 11.31 -10.57
CA ASP A 89 -4.30 12.04 -11.39
C ASP A 89 -5.59 12.33 -10.61
N ASP A 90 -6.09 11.36 -9.84
CA ASP A 90 -7.29 11.51 -9.01
C ASP A 90 -7.16 12.54 -7.88
N HIS A 91 -5.94 12.87 -7.44
CA HIS A 91 -5.71 13.68 -6.24
C HIS A 91 -4.76 14.87 -6.39
N LEU A 92 -4.07 15.00 -7.53
CA LEU A 92 -3.16 16.11 -7.83
C LEU A 92 -3.59 16.93 -9.04
N ASP A 93 -4.63 16.52 -9.78
CA ASP A 93 -5.14 17.35 -10.87
C ASP A 93 -5.70 18.68 -10.30
N PRO A 94 -5.05 19.83 -10.61
CA PRO A 94 -5.47 21.13 -10.09
C PRO A 94 -6.83 21.60 -10.66
N THR A 95 -7.44 20.81 -11.55
CA THR A 95 -8.76 21.08 -12.13
C THR A 95 -9.91 20.35 -11.44
N GLN A 96 -9.63 19.46 -10.47
CA GLN A 96 -10.67 18.90 -9.62
C GLN A 96 -11.14 19.93 -8.55
N PRO A 97 -12.46 20.12 -8.35
CA PRO A 97 -13.03 21.14 -7.48
C PRO A 97 -12.84 20.89 -5.98
#